data_AF-A0A848K5D5-F1
#
_entry.id   AF-A0A848K5D5-F1
#
_cell.length_a   1.000
_cell.length_b   1.000
_cell.length_c   1.000
_cell.angle_alpha   90.00
_cell.angle_beta   90.00
_cell.angle_gamma   90.00
#
_symmetry.space_group_name_H-M   'P 1'
#
loop_
_entity.id
_entity.type
_entity.pdbx_description
1 polymer ?
#
loop_
_entity_poly.entity_id
_entity_poly.type
_entity_poly.pdbx_seq_one_letter_code
_entity_poly.pdbx_strand_id
1 'polypeptide(L)'
;MRPEETPPSFLSITRRAAGALALMLALVFALTGQALAGGKDGTQSRAYAAYAKGDYVTAAALLIPLAWQGDAKAQGMVGYLYENGKGVPQDFVVAAQWYGCAAEQGDPTAQYLLGLAYDKGRGVPIDVVLSQKWLILAAARAGKQERDTFTRIRDAVRTKMSRAQIAAAQEQAILWMPAPPYVPEPLWLNRPRSFTPF
;
A
#
# COMPACT_ATOMS: atom_id res chain seq x y z
N MET A 1 16.03 -37.16 -35.17
CA MET A 1 14.81 -36.49 -34.66
C MET A 1 14.79 -36.65 -33.16
N ARG A 2 14.95 -35.53 -32.43
CA ARG A 2 14.99 -35.48 -30.96
C ARG A 2 13.83 -34.55 -30.55
N PRO A 3 12.93 -34.94 -29.64
CA PRO A 3 11.78 -34.10 -29.30
C PRO A 3 12.24 -32.86 -28.53
N GLU A 4 11.69 -31.70 -28.89
CA GLU A 4 11.84 -30.46 -28.13
C GLU A 4 11.07 -30.60 -26.80
N GLU A 5 11.79 -30.62 -25.68
CA GLU A 5 11.19 -30.41 -24.37
C GLU A 5 10.91 -28.92 -24.20
N THR A 6 9.65 -28.55 -24.16
CA THR A 6 9.22 -27.19 -23.82
C THR A 6 9.49 -26.93 -22.33
N PRO A 7 10.15 -25.81 -21.95
CA PRO A 7 10.37 -25.51 -20.55
C PRO A 7 9.04 -25.23 -19.84
N PRO A 8 8.88 -25.63 -18.56
CA PRO A 8 7.63 -25.51 -17.85
C PRO A 8 7.24 -24.04 -17.63
N SER A 9 5.96 -23.73 -17.91
CA SER A 9 5.34 -22.42 -17.72
C SER A 9 5.49 -21.92 -16.27
N PHE A 10 5.98 -20.68 -16.10
CA PHE A 10 6.19 -19.97 -14.82
C PHE A 10 4.94 -19.84 -13.92
N LEU A 11 3.77 -20.32 -14.35
CA LEU A 11 2.48 -20.14 -13.67
C LEU A 11 2.12 -21.26 -12.69
N SER A 12 2.97 -22.30 -12.49
CA SER A 12 2.66 -23.42 -11.60
C SER A 12 3.33 -23.37 -10.21
N ILE A 13 4.29 -22.46 -9.97
CA ILE A 13 5.16 -22.53 -8.78
C ILE A 13 4.68 -21.66 -7.59
N THR A 14 3.80 -20.67 -7.77
CA THR A 14 3.45 -19.73 -6.67
C THR A 14 2.22 -20.11 -5.85
N ARG A 15 1.62 -21.30 -6.03
CA ARG A 15 0.31 -21.64 -5.44
C ARG A 15 0.29 -22.53 -4.19
N ARG A 16 1.43 -22.96 -3.64
CA ARG A 16 1.47 -23.96 -2.56
C ARG A 16 2.46 -23.63 -1.43
N ALA A 17 2.14 -22.64 -0.60
CA ALA A 17 2.81 -22.49 0.71
C ALA A 17 2.04 -21.67 1.77
N ALA A 18 0.91 -21.04 1.43
CA ALA A 18 0.27 -20.04 2.31
C ALA A 18 -0.88 -20.57 3.19
N GLY A 19 -0.93 -21.88 3.46
CA GLY A 19 -2.03 -22.51 4.20
C GLY A 19 -1.53 -23.42 5.30
N ALA A 20 -1.08 -22.89 6.44
CA ALA A 20 -0.93 -23.69 7.66
C ALA A 20 -0.76 -22.89 8.96
N LEU A 21 -0.31 -21.62 8.93
CA LEU A 21 -0.04 -20.85 10.16
C LEU A 21 -1.03 -19.70 10.42
N ALA A 22 -2.23 -19.80 9.86
CA ALA A 22 -3.32 -18.83 10.01
C ALA A 22 -4.18 -19.01 11.28
N LEU A 23 -3.86 -19.97 12.17
CA LEU A 23 -4.82 -20.40 13.21
C LEU A 23 -4.46 -20.09 14.66
N MET A 24 -3.26 -19.59 14.98
CA MET A 24 -2.83 -19.45 16.39
C MET A 24 -2.55 -18.02 16.86
N LEU A 25 -3.07 -17.00 16.19
CA LEU A 25 -3.25 -15.68 16.82
C LEU A 25 -4.50 -14.90 16.37
N ALA A 26 -5.44 -15.55 15.68
CA ALA A 26 -6.84 -15.16 15.72
C ALA A 26 -7.47 -15.44 17.11
N LEU A 27 -6.84 -16.29 17.92
CA LEU A 27 -7.35 -16.71 19.23
C LEU A 27 -7.06 -15.73 20.37
N VAL A 28 -6.07 -14.83 20.24
CA VAL A 28 -5.77 -13.85 21.30
C VAL A 28 -6.71 -12.63 21.25
N PHE A 29 -7.28 -12.31 20.09
CA PHE A 29 -8.32 -11.28 19.98
C PHE A 29 -9.75 -11.79 20.21
N ALA A 30 -9.97 -13.11 20.23
CA ALA A 30 -11.26 -13.69 20.61
C ALA A 30 -11.55 -13.60 22.12
N LEU A 31 -10.55 -13.25 22.95
CA LEU A 31 -10.67 -13.20 24.42
C LEU A 31 -10.56 -11.80 25.04
N THR A 32 -10.23 -10.76 24.27
CA THR A 32 -10.34 -9.36 24.71
C THR A 32 -11.48 -8.63 24.01
N GLY A 33 -12.49 -9.36 23.55
CA GLY A 33 -13.71 -8.83 22.98
C GLY A 33 -14.68 -8.33 24.05
N GLN A 34 -14.28 -7.39 24.90
CA GLN A 34 -15.18 -6.54 25.68
C GLN A 34 -14.41 -5.40 26.35
N ALA A 35 -14.43 -4.22 25.71
CA ALA A 35 -14.52 -2.89 26.32
C ALA A 35 -13.93 -1.85 25.36
N LEU A 36 -14.70 -1.48 24.33
CA LEU A 36 -14.80 -0.11 23.78
C LEU A 36 -15.94 -0.17 22.75
N ALA A 37 -17.16 -0.08 23.25
CA ALA A 37 -18.39 0.03 22.46
C ALA A 37 -18.49 1.43 21.81
N GLY A 38 -17.51 1.76 20.96
CA GLY A 38 -17.67 2.74 19.91
C GLY A 38 -17.61 1.97 18.60
N GLY A 39 -18.72 1.84 17.88
CA GLY A 39 -18.74 1.19 16.57
C GLY A 39 -17.62 1.71 15.67
N LYS A 40 -17.19 0.91 14.67
CA LYS A 40 -16.12 1.29 13.73
C LYS A 40 -16.26 2.74 13.23
N ASP A 41 -17.51 3.16 13.00
CA ASP A 41 -17.93 4.51 12.62
C ASP A 41 -17.48 5.62 13.59
N GLY A 42 -17.57 5.39 14.90
CA GLY A 42 -17.18 6.35 15.94
C GLY A 42 -15.66 6.50 16.06
N THR A 43 -14.92 5.40 15.93
CA THR A 43 -13.45 5.41 15.97
C THR A 43 -12.87 6.03 14.70
N GLN A 44 -13.40 5.68 13.51
CA GLN A 44 -13.03 6.30 12.24
C GLN A 44 -13.32 7.80 12.23
N SER A 45 -14.51 8.21 12.66
CA SER A 45 -14.89 9.63 12.73
C SER A 45 -13.92 10.43 13.61
N ARG A 46 -13.57 9.89 14.79
CA ARG A 46 -12.56 10.51 15.68
C ARG A 46 -11.18 10.58 15.06
N ALA A 47 -10.72 9.51 14.42
CA ALA A 47 -9.43 9.45 13.75
C ALA A 47 -9.32 10.53 12.66
N TYR A 48 -10.33 10.62 11.80
CA TYR A 48 -10.38 11.59 10.71
C TYR A 48 -10.56 13.03 11.22
N ALA A 49 -11.33 13.23 12.29
CA ALA A 49 -11.47 14.54 12.92
C ALA A 49 -10.16 15.01 13.57
N ALA A 50 -9.43 14.13 14.26
CA ALA A 50 -8.11 14.45 14.82
C ALA A 50 -7.12 14.83 13.70
N TYR A 51 -7.10 14.05 12.62
CA TYR A 51 -6.27 14.33 11.46
C TYR A 51 -6.60 15.69 10.82
N ALA A 52 -7.89 15.99 10.62
CA ALA A 52 -8.33 17.26 10.04
C ALA A 52 -7.98 18.48 10.92
N LYS A 53 -7.91 18.29 12.24
CA LYS A 53 -7.46 19.31 13.19
C LYS A 53 -5.94 19.44 13.28
N GLY A 54 -5.17 18.56 12.63
CA GLY A 54 -3.72 18.52 12.72
C GLY A 54 -3.19 17.89 14.01
N ASP A 55 -4.04 17.24 14.83
CA ASP A 55 -3.60 16.43 15.96
C ASP A 55 -3.13 15.06 15.44
N TYR A 56 -1.94 15.07 14.85
CA TYR A 56 -1.40 13.91 14.15
C TYR A 56 -0.97 12.79 15.09
N VAL A 57 -0.67 13.08 16.37
CA VAL A 57 -0.34 12.04 17.36
C VAL A 57 -1.58 11.22 17.68
N THR A 58 -2.69 11.88 18.02
CA THR A 58 -3.97 11.19 18.25
C THR A 58 -4.47 10.53 16.98
N ALA A 59 -4.34 11.20 15.83
CA ALA A 59 -4.72 10.61 14.55
C ALA A 59 -3.93 9.33 14.26
N ALA A 60 -2.60 9.33 14.42
CA ALA A 60 -1.76 8.14 14.22
C ALA A 60 -2.21 6.98 15.11
N ALA A 61 -2.44 7.25 16.40
CA ALA A 61 -2.86 6.24 17.36
C ALA A 61 -4.18 5.55 16.98
N LEU A 62 -5.10 6.28 16.33
CA LEU A 62 -6.39 5.74 15.90
C LEU A 62 -6.38 5.18 14.48
N LEU A 63 -5.62 5.79 13.56
CA LEU A 63 -5.54 5.39 12.16
C LEU A 63 -4.73 4.12 11.95
N ILE A 64 -3.64 3.92 12.70
CA ILE A 64 -2.80 2.73 12.56
C ILE A 64 -3.63 1.45 12.76
N PRO A 65 -4.38 1.26 13.87
CA PRO A 65 -5.26 0.10 14.03
C PRO A 65 -6.29 -0.09 12.92
N LEU A 66 -6.84 1.00 12.37
CA LEU A 66 -7.79 0.93 11.24
C LEU A 66 -7.10 0.48 9.96
N ALA A 67 -5.90 0.97 9.70
CA ALA A 67 -5.08 0.54 8.56
C ALA A 67 -4.72 -0.95 8.63
N TRP A 68 -4.45 -1.46 9.84
CA TRP A 68 -4.26 -2.90 10.11
C TRP A 68 -5.52 -3.73 9.82
N GLN A 69 -6.71 -3.15 9.99
CA GLN A 69 -7.97 -3.81 9.66
C GLN A 69 -8.32 -3.74 8.17
N GLY A 70 -7.43 -3.19 7.34
CA GLY A 70 -7.61 -3.12 5.89
C GLY A 70 -8.36 -1.89 5.40
N ASP A 71 -8.63 -0.89 6.25
CA ASP A 71 -9.28 0.35 5.80
C ASP A 71 -8.36 1.12 4.85
N ALA A 72 -8.67 1.10 3.55
CA ALA A 72 -7.84 1.71 2.49
C ALA A 72 -7.57 3.21 2.73
N LYS A 73 -8.56 3.94 3.24
CA LYS A 73 -8.40 5.38 3.53
C LYS A 73 -7.45 5.58 4.71
N ALA A 74 -7.60 4.80 5.77
CA ALA A 74 -6.68 4.83 6.90
C ALA A 74 -5.26 4.43 6.48
N GLN A 75 -5.11 3.41 5.64
CA GLN A 75 -3.82 3.01 5.07
C GLN A 75 -3.15 4.18 4.33
N GLY A 76 -3.87 4.86 3.43
CA GLY A 76 -3.36 6.05 2.73
C GLY A 76 -2.96 7.18 3.69
N MET A 77 -3.76 7.42 4.73
CA MET A 77 -3.47 8.46 5.73
C MET A 77 -2.25 8.10 6.59
N VAL A 78 -2.12 6.84 7.03
CA VAL A 78 -0.93 6.36 7.76
C VAL A 78 0.32 6.47 6.91
N GLY A 79 0.25 6.14 5.62
CA GLY A 79 1.35 6.35 4.68
C GLY A 79 1.80 7.80 4.65
N TYR A 80 0.85 8.75 4.62
CA TYR A 80 1.15 10.18 4.66
C TYR A 80 1.78 10.63 5.99
N LEU A 81 1.32 10.08 7.12
CA LEU A 81 1.92 10.37 8.43
C LEU A 81 3.40 9.96 8.47
N TYR A 82 3.72 8.76 7.99
CA TYR A 82 5.10 8.27 7.89
C TYR A 82 5.94 9.06 6.86
N GLU A 83 5.38 9.42 5.70
CA GLU A 83 6.12 10.21 4.70
C GLU A 83 6.56 11.57 5.26
N ASN A 84 5.74 12.17 6.13
CA ASN A 84 5.95 13.53 6.63
C ASN A 84 6.43 13.59 8.08
N GLY A 85 6.61 12.45 8.76
CA GLY A 85 6.98 12.41 10.18
C GLY A 85 5.95 13.06 11.11
N LYS A 86 4.65 12.95 10.77
CA LYS A 86 3.57 13.60 11.50
C LYS A 86 2.96 12.65 12.52
N GLY A 87 3.20 12.89 13.81
CA GLY A 87 2.72 12.03 14.89
C GLY A 87 3.39 10.64 14.97
N VAL A 88 4.27 10.32 14.01
CA VAL A 88 5.14 9.14 13.94
C VAL A 88 6.51 9.57 13.40
N PRO A 89 7.60 8.82 13.66
CA PRO A 89 8.88 9.06 13.01
C PRO A 89 8.77 8.98 11.48
N GLN A 90 9.48 9.86 10.77
CA GLN A 90 9.47 9.83 9.30
C GLN A 90 10.10 8.54 8.78
N ASP A 91 9.41 7.85 7.89
CA ASP A 91 9.90 6.65 7.24
C ASP A 91 9.25 6.49 5.84
N PHE A 92 10.04 6.74 4.80
CA PHE A 92 9.55 6.65 3.42
C PHE A 92 9.26 5.21 3.00
N VAL A 93 9.97 4.22 3.54
CA VAL A 93 9.76 2.80 3.21
C VAL A 93 8.40 2.36 3.75
N VAL A 94 8.11 2.69 5.01
CA VAL A 94 6.80 2.42 5.62
C VAL A 94 5.69 3.15 4.89
N ALA A 95 5.92 4.41 4.52
CA ALA A 95 4.95 5.19 3.76
C ALA A 95 4.58 4.50 2.44
N ALA A 96 5.58 4.10 1.66
CA ALA A 96 5.37 3.43 0.38
C ALA A 96 4.65 2.07 0.54
N GLN A 97 4.92 1.32 1.61
CA GLN A 97 4.20 0.08 1.93
C GLN A 97 2.71 0.34 2.17
N TRP A 98 2.37 1.32 3.01
CA TRP A 98 0.97 1.66 3.27
C TRP A 98 0.24 2.23 2.05
N TYR A 99 0.92 3.06 1.25
CA TYR A 99 0.39 3.49 -0.05
C TYR A 99 0.16 2.30 -0.97
N GLY A 100 1.08 1.31 -0.99
CA GLY A 100 0.91 0.03 -1.68
C GLY A 100 -0.40 -0.66 -1.32
N CYS A 101 -0.65 -0.83 -0.02
CA CYS A 101 -1.85 -1.52 0.49
C CYS A 101 -3.14 -0.82 0.03
N ALA A 102 -3.20 0.51 0.16
CA ALA A 102 -4.36 1.29 -0.27
C ALA A 102 -4.50 1.32 -1.81
N ALA A 103 -3.39 1.40 -2.53
CA ALA A 103 -3.35 1.44 -3.99
C ALA A 103 -3.85 0.11 -4.61
N GLU A 104 -3.52 -1.01 -3.98
CA GLU A 104 -3.99 -2.34 -4.34
C GLU A 104 -5.50 -2.52 -4.15
N GLN A 105 -6.09 -1.77 -3.21
CA GLN A 105 -7.55 -1.70 -3.02
C GLN A 105 -8.24 -0.73 -3.99
N GLY A 106 -7.48 -0.03 -4.84
CA GLY A 106 -8.02 0.88 -5.83
C GLY A 106 -8.17 2.33 -5.36
N ASP A 107 -7.63 2.70 -4.20
CA ASP A 107 -7.68 4.09 -3.73
C ASP A 107 -6.86 5.01 -4.66
N PRO A 108 -7.51 5.96 -5.37
CA PRO A 108 -6.85 6.73 -6.41
C PRO A 108 -5.76 7.66 -5.86
N THR A 109 -5.92 8.15 -4.63
CA THR A 109 -4.93 9.01 -3.96
C THR A 109 -3.69 8.21 -3.59
N ALA A 110 -3.84 7.00 -3.05
CA ALA A 110 -2.74 6.11 -2.75
C ALA A 110 -2.03 5.63 -4.02
N GLN A 111 -2.77 5.31 -5.09
CA GLN A 111 -2.18 5.00 -6.40
C GLN A 111 -1.33 6.17 -6.91
N TYR A 112 -1.81 7.40 -6.78
CA TYR A 112 -1.04 8.59 -7.14
C TYR A 112 0.24 8.75 -6.29
N LEU A 113 0.13 8.64 -4.96
CA LEU A 113 1.26 8.78 -4.04
C LEU A 113 2.31 7.68 -4.23
N LEU A 114 1.89 6.45 -4.47
CA LEU A 114 2.78 5.34 -4.81
C LEU A 114 3.46 5.56 -6.17
N GLY A 115 2.73 6.08 -7.16
CA GLY A 115 3.32 6.48 -8.43
C GLY A 115 4.44 7.51 -8.26
N LEU A 116 4.20 8.53 -7.45
CA LEU A 116 5.23 9.52 -7.09
C LEU A 116 6.42 8.91 -6.32
N ALA A 117 6.15 7.94 -5.44
CA ALA A 117 7.20 7.25 -4.70
C ALA A 117 8.16 6.53 -5.65
N TYR A 118 7.64 5.84 -6.66
CA TYR A 118 8.43 5.20 -7.72
C TYR A 118 9.12 6.19 -8.66
N ASP A 119 8.52 7.34 -9.01
CA ASP A 119 9.18 8.36 -9.84
C ASP A 119 10.39 8.99 -9.12
N LYS A 120 10.28 9.17 -7.79
CA LYS A 120 11.28 9.89 -6.97
C LYS A 120 12.21 8.98 -6.17
N GLY A 121 11.96 7.67 -6.16
CA GLY A 121 12.72 6.74 -5.34
C GLY A 121 12.50 6.91 -3.83
N ARG A 122 11.30 7.34 -3.41
CA ARG A 122 10.99 7.57 -1.98
C ARG A 122 10.52 6.27 -1.34
N GLY A 123 11.40 5.62 -0.61
CA GLY A 123 11.08 4.37 0.11
C GLY A 123 10.95 3.13 -0.78
N VAL A 124 11.09 3.31 -2.10
CA VAL A 124 11.14 2.27 -3.12
C VAL A 124 12.22 2.62 -4.14
N PRO A 125 12.83 1.66 -4.84
CA PRO A 125 13.70 1.95 -5.98
C PRO A 125 12.96 2.72 -7.07
N ILE A 126 13.67 3.57 -7.81
CA ILE A 126 13.08 4.28 -8.94
C ILE A 126 12.62 3.28 -10.00
N ASP A 127 11.35 3.37 -10.39
CA ASP A 127 10.77 2.58 -11.46
C ASP A 127 9.72 3.40 -12.23
N VAL A 128 10.12 3.93 -13.38
CA VAL A 128 9.24 4.78 -14.20
C VAL A 128 8.07 4.01 -14.82
N VAL A 129 8.18 2.68 -14.99
CA VAL A 129 7.09 1.84 -15.53
C VAL A 129 6.03 1.63 -14.45
N LEU A 130 6.43 1.28 -13.23
CA LEU A 130 5.51 1.16 -12.09
C LEU A 130 4.91 2.51 -11.71
N SER A 131 5.71 3.57 -11.71
CA SER A 131 5.22 4.94 -11.52
C SER A 131 4.10 5.26 -12.52
N GLN A 132 4.37 5.06 -13.81
CA GLN A 132 3.40 5.33 -14.87
C GLN A 132 2.14 4.46 -14.75
N LYS A 133 2.29 3.16 -14.46
CA LYS A 133 1.17 2.24 -14.23
C LYS A 133 0.24 2.77 -13.14
N TRP A 134 0.78 3.10 -11.97
CA TRP A 134 -0.02 3.57 -10.85
C TRP A 134 -0.67 4.93 -11.13
N LEU A 135 0.00 5.83 -11.85
CA LEU A 135 -0.56 7.12 -12.25
C LEU A 135 -1.68 6.99 -13.30
N ILE A 136 -1.60 6.02 -14.22
CA ILE A 136 -2.70 5.67 -15.14
C ILE A 136 -3.92 5.21 -14.33
N LEU A 137 -3.72 4.28 -13.40
CA LEU A 137 -4.77 3.73 -12.54
C LEU A 137 -5.43 4.83 -11.67
N ALA A 138 -4.61 5.71 -11.09
CA ALA A 138 -5.07 6.84 -10.29
C ALA A 138 -5.95 7.78 -11.12
N ALA A 139 -5.48 8.24 -12.28
CA ALA A 139 -6.22 9.17 -13.14
C ALA A 139 -7.55 8.58 -13.64
N ALA A 140 -7.60 7.28 -13.89
CA ALA A 140 -8.82 6.58 -14.32
C ALA A 140 -9.91 6.54 -13.23
N ARG A 141 -9.51 6.49 -11.95
CA ARG A 141 -10.41 6.38 -10.79
C ARG A 141 -10.63 7.69 -10.05
N ALA A 142 -9.86 8.72 -10.38
CA ALA A 142 -9.95 10.03 -9.74
C ALA A 142 -11.30 10.73 -9.99
N GLY A 143 -11.76 11.43 -8.94
CA GLY A 143 -12.81 12.43 -9.06
C GLY A 143 -12.40 13.59 -9.96
N LYS A 144 -13.37 14.39 -10.43
CA LYS A 144 -13.12 15.48 -11.39
C LYS A 144 -12.02 16.45 -10.93
N GLN A 145 -12.00 16.82 -9.64
CA GLN A 145 -11.03 17.75 -9.06
C GLN A 145 -9.58 17.24 -9.07
N GLU A 146 -9.36 15.95 -8.80
CA GLU A 146 -8.01 15.38 -8.65
C GLU A 146 -7.43 14.90 -9.99
N ARG A 147 -8.32 14.59 -10.94
CA ARG A 147 -7.97 14.01 -12.23
C ARG A 147 -6.93 14.83 -12.98
N ASP A 148 -7.07 16.15 -13.04
CA ASP A 148 -6.15 17.03 -13.76
C ASP A 148 -4.74 17.00 -13.17
N THR A 149 -4.64 16.88 -11.85
CA THR A 149 -3.34 16.75 -11.17
C THR A 149 -2.70 15.41 -11.53
N PHE A 150 -3.47 14.33 -11.49
CA PHE A 150 -2.95 12.99 -11.74
C PHE A 150 -2.56 12.82 -13.22
N THR A 151 -3.36 13.33 -14.16
CA THR A 151 -3.03 13.30 -15.59
C THR A 151 -1.79 14.12 -15.91
N ARG A 152 -1.63 15.30 -15.30
CA ARG A 152 -0.42 16.12 -15.49
C ARG A 152 0.84 15.39 -15.05
N ILE A 153 0.83 14.78 -13.87
CA ILE A 153 1.98 14.03 -13.36
C ILE A 153 2.23 12.78 -14.20
N ARG A 154 1.19 12.01 -14.54
CA ARG A 154 1.25 10.88 -15.47
C ARG A 154 1.92 11.28 -16.80
N ASP A 155 1.53 12.41 -17.36
CA ASP A 155 2.06 12.87 -18.64
C ASP A 155 3.50 13.35 -18.51
N ALA A 156 3.87 13.97 -17.38
CA ALA A 156 5.24 14.36 -17.07
C ALA A 156 6.19 13.16 -16.83
N VAL A 157 5.70 12.06 -16.25
CA VAL A 157 6.48 10.80 -16.15
C VAL A 157 6.66 10.20 -17.54
N ARG A 158 5.60 10.19 -18.35
CA ARG A 158 5.62 9.67 -19.72
C ARG A 158 6.67 10.32 -20.62
N THR A 159 6.99 11.61 -20.45
CA THR A 159 8.03 12.27 -21.25
C THR A 159 9.44 11.75 -20.99
N LYS A 160 9.68 11.07 -19.87
CA LYS A 160 10.96 10.46 -19.50
C LYS A 160 11.12 9.02 -20.01
N MET A 161 10.10 8.45 -20.66
CA MET A 161 10.00 7.02 -20.96
C MET A 161 10.18 6.72 -22.46
N SER A 162 10.73 5.55 -22.77
CA SER A 162 10.70 4.99 -24.12
C SER A 162 9.32 4.48 -24.51
N ARG A 163 9.05 4.32 -25.81
CA ARG A 163 7.79 3.75 -26.32
C ARG A 163 7.51 2.35 -25.74
N ALA A 164 8.54 1.53 -25.57
CA ALA A 164 8.40 0.20 -24.98
C ALA A 164 7.99 0.27 -23.50
N GLN A 165 8.60 1.16 -22.72
CA GLN A 165 8.23 1.37 -21.32
C GLN A 165 6.81 1.91 -21.17
N ILE A 166 6.38 2.82 -22.06
CA ILE A 166 5.00 3.35 -22.07
C ILE A 166 4.01 2.21 -22.33
N ALA A 167 4.28 1.37 -23.33
CA ALA A 167 3.44 0.22 -23.66
C ALA A 167 3.35 -0.76 -22.48
N ALA A 168 4.48 -1.09 -21.86
CA ALA A 168 4.52 -1.98 -20.70
C ALA A 168 3.71 -1.42 -19.52
N ALA A 169 3.84 -0.12 -19.20
CA ALA A 169 3.08 0.50 -18.12
C ALA A 169 1.57 0.48 -18.41
N GLN A 170 1.18 0.74 -19.66
CA GLN A 170 -0.21 0.72 -20.09
C GLN A 170 -0.80 -0.70 -20.02
N GLU A 171 -0.06 -1.71 -20.47
CA GLU A 171 -0.46 -3.11 -20.39
C GLU A 171 -0.63 -3.56 -18.94
N GLN A 172 0.34 -3.25 -18.07
CA GLN A 172 0.24 -3.57 -16.64
C GLN A 172 -0.94 -2.87 -15.95
N ALA A 173 -1.33 -1.68 -16.41
CA ALA A 173 -2.49 -0.97 -15.89
C ALA A 173 -3.81 -1.60 -16.38
N ILE A 174 -3.87 -2.04 -17.64
CA ILE A 174 -5.05 -2.72 -18.21
C ILE A 174 -5.28 -4.07 -17.52
N LEU A 175 -4.21 -4.82 -17.28
CA LEU A 175 -4.27 -6.14 -16.65
C LEU A 175 -4.46 -6.10 -15.13
N TRP A 176 -4.42 -4.90 -14.52
CA TRP A 176 -4.49 -4.80 -13.07
C TRP A 176 -5.87 -5.23 -12.54
N MET A 177 -5.83 -6.17 -11.61
CA MET A 177 -6.96 -6.58 -10.79
C MET A 177 -6.67 -6.21 -9.34
N PRO A 178 -7.62 -5.59 -8.61
CA PRO A 178 -7.43 -5.27 -7.19
C PRO A 178 -7.17 -6.56 -6.41
N ALA A 179 -6.10 -6.56 -5.62
CA ALA A 179 -5.77 -7.68 -4.75
C ALA A 179 -6.69 -7.65 -3.50
N PRO A 180 -6.96 -8.80 -2.85
CA PRO A 180 -7.60 -8.79 -1.54
C PRO A 180 -6.75 -7.95 -0.56
N PRO A 181 -7.36 -7.31 0.46
CA PRO A 181 -6.68 -6.34 1.32
C PRO A 181 -5.40 -6.93 1.91
N TYR A 182 -4.25 -6.38 1.51
CA TYR A 182 -2.96 -6.70 2.11
C TYR A 182 -2.78 -5.88 3.38
N VAL A 183 -2.36 -6.56 4.46
CA VAL A 183 -2.04 -5.95 5.75
C VAL A 183 -0.52 -6.15 5.96
N PRO A 184 0.29 -5.08 5.86
CA PRO A 184 1.75 -5.19 5.89
C PRO A 184 2.19 -5.56 7.31
N GLU A 185 3.11 -6.50 7.53
CA GLU A 185 3.53 -6.89 8.89
C GLU A 185 4.22 -5.76 9.69
N PRO A 186 4.11 -5.70 11.04
CA PRO A 186 4.62 -4.56 11.79
C PRO A 186 6.14 -4.57 11.81
N LEU A 187 6.79 -3.44 11.50
CA LEU A 187 8.26 -3.36 11.45
C LEU A 187 8.98 -3.75 12.76
N TRP A 188 8.32 -3.61 13.92
CA TRP A 188 8.88 -4.05 15.20
C TRP A 188 8.95 -5.57 15.35
N LEU A 189 8.28 -6.33 14.50
CA LEU A 189 8.43 -7.79 14.39
C LEU A 189 9.70 -8.20 13.63
N ASN A 190 10.29 -7.29 12.85
CA ASN A 190 11.42 -7.55 11.95
C ASN A 190 12.77 -7.04 12.52
N ARG A 191 12.84 -6.77 13.83
CA ARG A 191 14.13 -6.54 14.50
C ARG A 191 14.84 -7.89 14.67
N PRO A 192 16.16 -7.98 14.36
CA PRO A 192 16.92 -9.18 14.65
C PRO A 192 16.76 -9.49 16.14
N ARG A 193 16.36 -10.72 16.47
CA ARG A 193 16.31 -11.17 17.87
C ARG A 193 17.72 -10.94 18.43
N SER A 194 17.86 -10.04 19.39
CA SER A 194 19.12 -9.86 20.11
C SER A 194 19.44 -11.21 20.77
N PHE A 195 20.44 -11.89 20.23
CA PHE A 195 20.95 -13.15 20.75
C PHE A 195 21.69 -12.82 22.04
N THR A 196 21.08 -13.10 23.20
CA THR A 196 21.81 -13.13 24.47
C THR A 196 22.40 -14.52 24.64
N PRO A 197 23.72 -14.71 24.58
CA PRO A 197 24.32 -15.99 24.93
C PRO A 197 24.28 -16.13 26.46
N PHE A 198 23.90 -17.32 26.93
CA PHE A 198 24.20 -17.77 28.29
C PHE A 198 25.52 -18.53 28.27
#